data_AF-A0A353HX42-F1
#
_entry.id   AF-A0A353HX42-F1
#
_cell.length_a   1.000
_cell.length_b   1.000
_cell.length_c   1.000
_cell.angle_alpha   90.00
_cell.angle_beta   90.00
_cell.angle_gamma   90.00
#
_symmetry.space_group_name_H-M   'P 1'
#
loop_
_entity.id
_entity.type
_entity.pdbx_description
1 polymer ?
#
loop_
_entity_poly.entity_id
_entity_poly.type
_entity_poly.pdbx_seq_one_letter_code
_entity_poly.pdbx_strand_id
1 'polypeptide(L)' 'MVQLNINGRDLQVDADPSTPILWALRDNLDLTGTKFG' A
#
# COMPACT_ATOMS: atom_id res chain seq x y z
N MET A 1 9.74 -5.64 3.46
CA MET A 1 9.95 -4.78 2.28
C MET A 1 9.43 -5.44 1.00
N VAL A 2 8.31 -4.94 0.48
CA VAL A 2 7.70 -5.33 -0.79
C VAL A 2 7.79 -4.15 -1.76
N GLN A 3 8.15 -4.40 -3.01
CA GLN A 3 8.19 -3.35 -4.03
C GLN A 3 6.88 -3.37 -4.82
N LEU A 4 6.18 -2.24 -4.84
CA LEU A 4 4.88 -2.07 -5.49
C LEU A 4 4.93 -0.90 -6.47
N ASN A 5 4.44 -1.12 -7.69
CA ASN A 5 4.19 -0.03 -8.61
C ASN A 5 2.78 0.53 -8.34
N ILE A 6 2.70 1.78 -7.88
CA ILE A 6 1.45 2.43 -7.48
C ILE A 6 1.34 3.74 -8.26
N ASN A 7 0.27 3.89 -9.04
CA ASN A 7 0.04 5.05 -9.90
C ASN A 7 1.25 5.40 -10.81
N GLY A 8 1.96 4.37 -11.30
CA GLY A 8 3.14 4.54 -12.17
C GLY A 8 4.43 4.90 -11.44
N ARG A 9 4.45 4.85 -10.10
CA ARG A 9 5.64 5.06 -9.28
C ARG A 9 6.00 3.78 -8.54
N ASP A 10 7.26 3.36 -8.63
CA ASP A 10 7.76 2.24 -7.83
C ASP A 10 8.03 2.71 -6.41
N LEU A 11 7.29 2.16 -5.45
CA LEU A 11 7.47 2.41 -4.02
C LEU A 11 7.84 1.12 -3.30
N GLN A 12 8.83 1.23 -2.41
CA GLN A 12 9.08 0.20 -1.42
C GLN A 12 8.17 0.42 -0.23
N VAL A 13 7.31 -0.56 0.03
CA VAL A 13 6.38 -0.57 1.14
C VAL A 13 6.86 -1.62 2.13
N ASP A 14 7.11 -1.20 3.36
CA ASP A 14 7.41 -2.15 4.44
C ASP A 14 6.11 -2.63 5.10
N ALA A 15 5.46 -3.57 4.42
CA ALA A 15 4.26 -4.23 4.91
C ALA A 15 4.51 -5.73 5.04
N ASP A 16 3.89 -6.33 6.06
CA ASP A 16 3.86 -7.77 6.24
C ASP A 16 3.09 -8.40 5.06
N PRO A 17 3.57 -9.51 4.46
CA PRO A 17 2.87 -10.20 3.38
C PRO A 17 1.49 -10.74 3.78
N SER A 18 1.19 -10.86 5.09
CA SER A 18 -0.14 -11.19 5.60
C SER A 18 -1.09 -9.99 5.69
N THR A 19 -0.57 -8.76 5.58
CA THR A 19 -1.37 -7.53 5.61
C THR A 19 -2.07 -7.31 4.27
N PRO A 20 -3.39 -7.06 4.25
CA PRO A 20 -4.09 -6.76 3.01
C PRO A 20 -3.54 -5.50 2.33
N ILE A 21 -3.41 -5.52 0.99
CA ILE A 21 -2.86 -4.43 0.18
C ILE A 21 -3.55 -3.09 0.49
N LEU A 22 -4.86 -3.09 0.75
CA LEU A 22 -5.59 -1.87 1.11
C LEU A 22 -5.00 -1.15 2.33
N TRP A 23 -4.67 -1.90 3.38
CA TRP A 23 -4.11 -1.35 4.62
C TRP A 23 -2.64 -0.97 4.42
N ALA A 24 -1.88 -1.77 3.66
CA ALA A 24 -0.51 -1.44 3.29
C ALA A 24 -0.42 -0.12 2.50
N LEU A 25 -1.39 0.18 1.62
CA LEU A 25 -1.45 1.44 0.90
C LEU A 25 -1.92 2.60 1.78
N ARG A 26 -2.87 2.35 2.69
CA ARG A 26 -3.43 3.38 3.56
C ARG A 26 -2.43 3.83 4.63
N ASP A 27 -1.80 2.87 5.30
CA ASP A 27 -0.98 3.12 6.49
C ASP A 27 0.45 3.53 6.11
N ASN A 28 1.00 3.00 5.03
CA ASN A 28 2.39 3.31 4.65
C ASN A 28 2.50 4.44 3.63
N LEU A 29 1.43 4.80 2.92
CA LEU A 29 1.44 5.83 1.87
C LEU A 29 0.45 6.97 2.13
N ASP A 30 -0.22 6.97 3.28
CA ASP A 30 -1.26 7.94 3.65
C ASP A 30 -2.37 8.12 2.59
N LEU A 31 -2.56 7.11 1.73
CA LEU A 31 -3.57 7.11 0.67
C LEU A 31 -4.93 6.76 1.26
N THR A 32 -5.53 7.70 1.98
CA THR A 32 -6.81 7.51 2.70
C THR A 32 -8.05 7.54 1.80
N GLY A 33 -7.89 7.83 0.50
CA GLY A 33 -8.97 7.84 -0.50
C GLY A 33 -9.46 6.45 -0.92
N THR A 34 -8.66 5.39 -0.70
CA THR A 34 -9.09 4.01 -0.96
C THR A 34 -10.12 3.57 0.09
N LYS A 35 -11.38 3.45 -0.33
CA LYS A 35 -12.49 2.97 0.51
C LYS A 35 -12.87 1.55 0.10
N PHE A 36 -13.18 0.72 1.09
CA PHE A 36 -13.78 -0.60 0.91
C PHE A 36 -15.21 -0.54 1.43
N GLY A 37 -16.17 -0.81 0.56
CA GLY A 37 -17.61 -0.76 0.78
C GLY A 37 -18.31 -1.36 -0.42
#